data_AF-A0A450WRE6-F1
#
_entry.id   AF-A0A450WRE6-F1
#
_cell.length_a   1.000
_cell.length_b   1.000
_cell.length_c   1.000
_cell.angle_alpha   90.00
_cell.angle_beta   90.00
_cell.angle_gamma   90.00
#
_symmetry.space_group_name_H-M   'P 1'
#
loop_
_entity.id
_entity.type
_entity.pdbx_description
1 polymer ?
#
loop_
_entity_poly.entity_id
_entity_poly.type
_entity_poly.pdbx_seq_one_letter_code
_entity_poly.pdbx_strand_id
1 'polypeptide(L)'
;MDLNGMDLNDHVEGFITPVDEKRARVGWIATRIHRGGGDGGCASLIHPTAPNRGCCFIVSLRAGPPGSFSDTLKTMNDTKFPAVTRIYQNHHLDSTRWERFEPRAGDVITATSVKSGTTWVQWIVLNLLFPEDPPASIGEISPWLEMTAQPLDATLDALEKTAHRRVIKTHLPLDGLRYFPEARYIIIGRDGRDVAMSLWAFYRDFSDEMYEMLYHSSKVDLPRCPEKFEEFWRAWVSRGWFAWEQDGYPFWSHLHFMQTWWEFRHSDNILFVHFNDMLKNLEGAVRRIAAHLSIDLSPERARHVAGISTFDSMKRNVKKTNAIPSKVLKGGPAGFFHKGTNGRWREVLTEHDLEMYQRAVARVLSPDCAKWLENGGEIAVG
;
A
#
# COMPACT_ATOMS: atom_id res chain seq x y z
N MET A 1 -11.27 32.58 -37.31
CA MET A 1 -9.85 32.93 -37.54
C MET A 1 -9.04 31.81 -36.94
N ASP A 2 -8.03 31.39 -37.68
CA ASP A 2 -7.37 30.10 -37.57
C ASP A 2 -6.76 29.77 -36.21
N LEU A 3 -6.91 28.49 -35.86
CA LEU A 3 -6.07 27.75 -34.92
C LEU A 3 -4.74 27.46 -35.64
N ASN A 4 -3.72 28.30 -35.49
CA ASN A 4 -2.32 27.98 -35.83
C ASN A 4 -1.40 29.03 -35.22
N GLY A 5 -0.63 28.68 -34.18
CA GLY A 5 0.36 29.61 -33.63
C GLY A 5 0.98 29.29 -32.27
N MET A 6 0.79 28.10 -31.69
CA MET A 6 1.67 27.64 -30.60
C MET A 6 2.86 26.93 -31.23
N ASP A 7 3.95 27.67 -31.44
CA ASP A 7 5.24 27.08 -31.78
C ASP A 7 5.83 26.45 -30.51
N LEU A 8 5.79 25.12 -30.44
CA LEU A 8 6.27 24.31 -29.31
C LEU A 8 7.73 23.83 -29.49
N ASN A 9 8.47 24.36 -30.46
CA ASN A 9 9.74 23.76 -30.91
C ASN A 9 10.99 24.66 -30.81
N ASP A 10 11.04 25.62 -29.88
CA ASP A 10 12.32 26.25 -29.54
C ASP A 10 13.13 25.32 -28.61
N HIS A 11 13.81 24.34 -29.21
CA HIS A 11 14.81 23.52 -28.56
C HIS A 11 16.07 24.35 -28.27
N VAL A 12 16.43 24.48 -26.99
CA VAL A 12 17.77 24.96 -26.60
C VAL A 12 18.49 23.80 -25.92
N GLU A 13 19.42 23.16 -26.63
CA GLU A 13 20.36 22.22 -26.02
C GLU A 13 21.32 22.99 -25.09
N GLY A 14 21.12 22.83 -23.79
CA GLY A 14 22.04 23.29 -22.75
C GLY A 14 22.62 22.10 -22.00
N PHE A 15 23.95 22.04 -21.87
CA PHE A 15 24.62 21.02 -21.06
C PHE A 15 24.28 21.22 -19.57
N ILE A 16 23.72 20.18 -18.94
CA ILE A 16 23.51 20.12 -17.49
C ILE A 16 24.88 19.95 -16.84
N THR A 17 25.22 20.81 -15.87
CA THR A 17 26.44 20.64 -15.06
C THR A 17 26.17 19.74 -13.86
N PRO A 18 27.18 19.05 -13.28
CA PRO A 18 27.00 18.26 -12.06
C PRO A 18 26.46 19.05 -10.84
N VAL A 19 26.57 20.38 -10.88
CA VAL A 19 25.99 21.28 -9.88
C VAL A 19 24.48 21.40 -10.02
N ASP A 20 23.97 21.32 -11.26
CA ASP A 20 22.53 21.40 -11.58
C ASP A 20 21.81 20.09 -11.21
N GLU A 21 22.46 18.93 -11.39
CA GLU A 21 21.94 17.63 -10.92
C GLU A 21 21.75 17.55 -9.40
N LYS A 22 22.63 18.22 -8.62
CA LYS A 22 22.48 18.29 -7.16
C LYS A 22 21.31 19.16 -6.72
N ARG A 23 20.95 20.18 -7.50
CA ARG A 23 19.81 21.07 -7.21
C ARG A 23 18.47 20.47 -7.63
N ALA A 24 18.44 19.58 -8.61
CA ALA A 24 17.23 18.91 -9.10
C ALA A 24 16.61 17.87 -8.13
N ARG A 25 17.25 17.57 -6.99
CA ARG A 25 16.72 16.64 -5.97
C ARG A 25 15.64 17.23 -5.06
N VAL A 26 15.24 18.49 -5.27
CA VAL A 26 14.19 19.16 -4.50
C VAL A 26 13.37 19.98 -5.49
N GLY A 27 12.04 19.93 -5.38
CA GLY A 27 11.13 20.61 -6.30
C GLY A 27 11.39 22.12 -6.44
N TRP A 28 10.88 22.66 -7.55
CA TRP A 28 10.79 24.08 -7.93
C TRP A 28 12.07 24.92 -7.71
N ILE A 29 12.82 25.17 -8.78
CA ILE A 29 13.85 26.22 -8.79
C ILE A 29 13.28 27.45 -9.51
N ALA A 30 12.83 28.45 -8.76
CA ALA A 30 12.66 29.79 -9.30
C ALA A 30 14.05 30.45 -9.37
N THR A 31 14.67 30.50 -10.55
CA THR A 31 15.86 31.33 -10.77
C THR A 31 15.45 32.63 -11.43
N ARG A 32 15.64 33.75 -10.73
CA ARG A 32 15.63 35.08 -11.35
C ARG A 32 16.93 35.22 -12.16
N ILE A 33 16.88 34.96 -13.46
CA ILE A 33 17.98 35.32 -14.35
C ILE A 33 17.84 36.83 -14.62
N HIS A 34 18.68 37.65 -14.01
CA HIS A 34 18.89 39.03 -14.46
C HIS A 34 19.84 39.00 -15.65
N ARG A 35 19.28 39.07 -16.87
CA ARG A 35 19.99 39.68 -17.99
C ARG A 35 19.31 41.02 -18.27
N GLY A 36 20.13 42.07 -18.27
CA GLY A 36 19.67 43.45 -18.24
C GLY A 36 18.69 43.83 -19.34
N GLY A 37 17.79 44.75 -18.97
CA GLY A 37 16.95 45.53 -19.89
C GLY A 37 15.65 44.84 -20.33
N GLY A 38 14.59 45.03 -19.54
CA GLY A 38 13.20 44.71 -19.89
C GLY A 38 12.53 43.77 -18.89
N ASP A 39 11.39 44.19 -18.33
CA ASP A 39 10.58 43.46 -17.35
C ASP A 39 9.87 42.22 -17.95
N GLY A 40 10.65 41.24 -18.40
CA GLY A 40 10.18 39.92 -18.83
C GLY A 40 10.81 38.83 -17.97
N GLY A 41 10.07 38.31 -17.00
CA GLY A 41 10.51 37.13 -16.25
C GLY A 41 10.46 35.89 -17.13
N CYS A 42 11.59 35.21 -17.31
CA CYS A 42 11.64 33.89 -17.92
C CYS A 42 11.57 32.84 -16.80
N ALA A 43 10.56 31.98 -16.82
CA ALA A 43 10.47 30.81 -15.95
C ALA A 43 10.88 29.58 -16.75
N SER A 44 11.89 28.86 -16.27
CA SER A 44 12.30 27.58 -16.83
C SER A 44 11.56 26.46 -16.09
N LEU A 45 10.72 25.71 -16.79
CA LEU A 45 10.05 24.54 -16.24
C LEU A 45 10.89 23.30 -16.55
N ILE A 46 11.25 22.52 -15.53
CA ILE A 46 11.79 21.18 -15.72
C ILE A 46 10.60 20.22 -15.67
N HIS A 47 10.20 19.70 -16.83
CA HIS A 47 9.10 18.75 -16.91
C HIS A 47 9.63 17.31 -16.79
N PRO A 48 9.18 16.50 -15.81
CA PRO A 48 9.46 15.07 -15.79
C PRO A 48 8.49 14.36 -16.76
N THR A 49 8.76 14.38 -18.06
CA THR A 49 8.08 13.42 -18.95
C THR A 49 8.75 12.06 -18.75
N ALA A 50 8.07 11.19 -17.98
CA ALA A 50 8.46 9.86 -17.47
C ALA A 50 9.12 9.87 -16.08
N PRO A 51 8.46 9.35 -15.02
CA PRO A 51 9.00 9.39 -13.66
C PRO A 51 10.29 8.58 -13.41
N ASN A 52 10.84 7.86 -14.39
CA ASN A 52 11.83 6.79 -14.12
C ASN A 52 13.02 6.70 -15.09
N ARG A 53 13.33 7.73 -15.89
CA ARG A 53 14.62 7.80 -16.60
C ARG A 53 15.12 9.24 -16.56
N GLY A 54 16.36 9.44 -16.13
CA GLY A 54 16.95 10.75 -15.85
C GLY A 54 17.19 11.67 -17.06
N CYS A 55 16.18 11.92 -17.89
CA CYS A 55 16.21 12.98 -18.89
C CYS A 55 15.24 14.10 -18.46
N CYS A 56 15.80 15.28 -18.15
CA CYS A 56 15.03 16.50 -17.91
C CYS A 56 14.93 17.32 -19.19
N PHE A 57 13.74 17.77 -19.55
CA PHE A 57 13.54 18.78 -20.60
C PHE A 57 13.27 20.15 -19.96
N ILE A 58 13.92 21.19 -20.48
CA ILE A 58 13.63 22.58 -20.12
C ILE A 58 12.57 23.09 -21.09
N VAL A 59 11.39 23.44 -20.59
CA VAL A 59 10.36 24.17 -21.34
C VAL A 59 10.44 25.63 -20.94
N SER A 60 10.73 26.51 -21.91
CA SER A 60 10.68 27.96 -21.70
C SER A 60 9.29 28.46 -22.07
N LEU A 61 8.52 28.93 -21.09
CA LEU A 61 7.22 29.54 -21.33
C LEU A 61 7.38 31.07 -21.36
N ARG A 62 6.98 31.70 -22.47
CA ARG A 62 6.79 33.15 -22.52
C ARG A 62 5.54 33.50 -21.69
N ALA A 63 5.70 34.35 -20.68
CA ALA A 63 4.57 34.83 -19.89
C ALA A 63 3.62 35.67 -20.77
N GLY A 64 2.34 35.26 -20.81
CA GLY A 64 1.25 36.08 -21.33
C GLY A 64 0.86 37.21 -20.36
N PRO A 65 -0.11 38.07 -20.73
CA PRO A 65 -0.45 39.28 -19.97
C PRO A 65 -0.97 38.97 -18.54
N PRO A 66 -0.90 39.95 -17.62
CA PRO A 66 -1.10 39.71 -16.19
C PRO A 66 -2.54 39.28 -15.91
N GLY A 67 -2.70 38.05 -15.41
CA GLY A 67 -4.00 37.42 -15.15
C GLY A 67 -4.01 35.92 -15.42
N SER A 68 -3.11 35.41 -16.28
CA SER A 68 -3.08 33.99 -16.66
C SER A 68 -2.36 33.06 -15.68
N PHE A 69 -1.69 33.58 -14.65
CA PHE A 69 -0.89 32.76 -13.72
C PHE A 69 -1.74 31.88 -12.80
N SER A 70 -2.95 32.33 -12.45
CA SER A 70 -3.90 31.58 -11.60
C SER A 70 -4.51 30.39 -12.34
N ASP A 71 -4.76 30.52 -13.64
CA ASP A 71 -5.40 29.46 -14.43
C ASP A 71 -4.40 28.40 -14.89
N THR A 72 -3.11 28.75 -15.05
CA THR A 72 -2.04 27.77 -15.31
C THR A 72 -1.67 26.94 -14.08
N LEU A 73 -1.89 27.46 -12.86
CA LEU A 73 -1.71 26.67 -11.62
C LEU A 73 -2.88 25.72 -11.34
N LYS A 74 -4.10 26.05 -11.78
CA LYS A 74 -5.27 25.16 -11.63
C LYS A 74 -5.24 23.93 -12.55
N THR A 75 -4.45 23.96 -13.62
CA THR A 75 -4.25 22.83 -14.54
C THR A 75 -3.06 21.93 -14.20
N MET A 76 -2.44 22.08 -13.02
CA MET A 76 -1.25 21.31 -12.61
C MET A 76 -1.47 20.33 -11.44
N ASN A 77 -2.69 19.80 -11.27
CA ASN A 77 -2.95 18.70 -10.33
C ASN A 77 -3.10 17.33 -11.01
N ASP A 78 -2.65 17.23 -12.26
CA ASP A 78 -2.78 16.05 -13.11
C ASP A 78 -1.62 15.07 -12.87
N THR A 79 -1.40 14.67 -11.61
CA THR A 79 -0.50 13.53 -11.35
C THR A 79 -1.28 12.27 -11.67
N LYS A 80 -1.17 11.80 -12.92
CA LYS A 80 -1.73 10.54 -13.42
C LYS A 80 -1.46 9.34 -12.50
N PHE A 81 -0.42 9.40 -11.66
CA PHE A 81 -0.04 8.34 -10.74
C PHE A 81 0.25 8.87 -9.32
N PRO A 82 0.05 8.04 -8.29
CA PRO A 82 0.43 8.36 -6.91
C PRO A 82 1.92 8.69 -6.78
N ALA A 83 2.23 9.69 -5.94
CA ALA A 83 3.60 10.05 -5.59
C ALA A 83 3.96 9.57 -4.18
N VAL A 84 5.21 9.14 -4.00
CA VAL A 84 5.77 8.89 -2.67
C VAL A 84 6.02 10.23 -1.99
N THR A 85 5.39 10.46 -0.84
CA THR A 85 5.55 11.68 -0.05
C THR A 85 6.06 11.41 1.38
N ARG A 86 6.12 10.14 1.78
CA ARG A 86 6.52 9.68 3.12
C ARG A 86 7.52 8.54 3.03
N ILE A 87 8.41 8.46 4.01
CA ILE A 87 9.27 7.30 4.25
C ILE A 87 8.76 6.61 5.51
N TYR A 88 8.48 5.31 5.43
CA TYR A 88 8.01 4.50 6.54
C TYR A 88 9.13 3.59 7.02
N GLN A 89 9.73 3.95 8.16
CA GLN A 89 10.77 3.16 8.82
C GLN A 89 10.41 2.94 10.29
N ASN A 90 10.22 1.68 10.67
CA ASN A 90 9.96 1.27 12.05
C ASN A 90 10.50 -0.14 12.32
N HIS A 91 10.08 -0.74 13.43
CA HIS A 91 10.47 -2.09 13.84
C HIS A 91 10.28 -3.16 12.76
N HIS A 92 9.23 -3.09 11.93
CA HIS A 92 8.97 -4.04 10.84
C HIS A 92 9.28 -3.48 9.44
N LEU A 93 9.00 -2.20 9.20
CA LEU A 93 8.95 -1.61 7.87
C LEU A 93 10.22 -0.84 7.53
N ASP A 94 10.67 -0.96 6.28
CA ASP A 94 11.57 -0.02 5.63
C ASP A 94 11.15 0.20 4.18
N SER A 95 10.44 1.31 3.93
CA SER A 95 9.84 1.60 2.63
C SER A 95 10.87 1.83 1.51
N THR A 96 12.09 2.27 1.84
CA THR A 96 13.11 2.55 0.81
C THR A 96 13.59 1.27 0.12
N ARG A 97 13.32 0.10 0.70
CA ARG A 97 13.60 -1.21 0.07
C ARG A 97 12.90 -1.37 -1.28
N TRP A 98 11.75 -0.73 -1.48
CA TRP A 98 11.02 -0.73 -2.76
C TRP A 98 11.71 0.07 -3.87
N GLU A 99 12.68 0.93 -3.55
CA GLU A 99 13.46 1.67 -4.56
C GLU A 99 14.34 0.74 -5.41
N ARG A 100 14.73 -0.41 -4.85
CA ARG A 100 15.54 -1.43 -5.51
C ARG A 100 14.73 -2.50 -6.24
N PHE A 101 13.40 -2.41 -6.16
CA PHE A 101 12.52 -3.35 -6.84
C PHE A 101 12.31 -2.92 -8.29
N GLU A 102 12.65 -3.82 -9.21
CA GLU A 102 12.39 -3.63 -10.63
C GLU A 102 11.08 -4.36 -11.00
N PRO A 103 10.02 -3.61 -11.36
CA PRO A 103 8.73 -4.21 -11.67
C PRO A 103 8.76 -4.98 -13.00
N ARG A 104 7.93 -6.01 -13.10
CA ARG A 104 7.63 -6.73 -14.34
C ARG A 104 6.16 -6.54 -14.68
N ALA A 105 5.87 -6.54 -15.98
CA ALA A 105 4.49 -6.50 -16.46
C ALA A 105 3.69 -7.67 -15.86
N GLY A 106 2.58 -7.32 -15.22
CA GLY A 106 1.72 -8.29 -14.58
C GLY A 106 2.10 -8.65 -13.16
N ASP A 107 3.17 -8.14 -12.55
CA ASP A 107 3.41 -8.37 -11.11
C ASP A 107 2.15 -8.08 -10.28
N VAL A 108 1.86 -8.94 -9.32
CA VAL A 108 0.72 -8.77 -8.41
C VAL A 108 1.23 -8.23 -7.08
N ILE A 109 0.74 -7.07 -6.65
CA ILE A 109 1.09 -6.49 -5.36
C ILE A 109 -0.13 -6.57 -4.45
N THR A 110 -0.06 -7.42 -3.42
CA THR A 110 -1.09 -7.47 -2.38
C THR A 110 -0.77 -6.45 -1.30
N ALA A 111 -1.43 -5.30 -1.37
CA ALA A 111 -1.25 -4.19 -0.44
C ALA A 111 -2.35 -4.23 0.63
N THR A 112 -1.97 -4.41 1.90
CA THR A 112 -2.97 -4.62 2.96
C THR A 112 -2.54 -3.94 4.24
N SER A 113 -3.44 -3.38 5.03
CA SER A 113 -3.08 -3.07 6.42
C SER A 113 -2.86 -4.37 7.20
N VAL A 114 -2.00 -4.31 8.23
CA VAL A 114 -1.72 -5.47 9.08
C VAL A 114 -3.03 -6.06 9.63
N LYS A 115 -3.13 -7.40 9.63
CA LYS A 115 -4.31 -8.17 10.10
C LYS A 115 -5.64 -7.89 9.40
N SER A 116 -5.63 -7.25 8.24
CA SER A 116 -6.85 -7.00 7.45
C SER A 116 -7.26 -8.16 6.54
N GLY A 117 -6.46 -9.23 6.46
CA GLY A 117 -6.76 -10.42 5.65
C GLY A 117 -5.73 -10.72 4.55
N THR A 118 -4.49 -10.24 4.68
CA THR A 118 -3.40 -10.43 3.71
C THR A 118 -3.21 -11.87 3.28
N THR A 119 -3.10 -12.78 4.26
CA THR A 119 -2.91 -14.21 4.01
C THR A 119 -4.04 -14.81 3.19
N TRP A 120 -5.27 -14.33 3.38
CA TRP A 120 -6.43 -14.80 2.64
C TRP A 120 -6.35 -14.42 1.16
N VAL A 121 -6.00 -13.16 0.89
CA VAL A 121 -5.80 -12.67 -0.49
C VAL A 121 -4.61 -13.36 -1.14
N GLN A 122 -3.45 -13.44 -0.47
CA GLN A 122 -2.28 -14.13 -1.00
C GLN A 122 -2.61 -15.59 -1.35
N TRP A 123 -3.33 -16.30 -0.48
CA TRP A 123 -3.73 -17.68 -0.73
C TRP A 123 -4.62 -17.82 -1.96
N ILE A 124 -5.62 -16.95 -2.11
CA ILE A 124 -6.48 -16.93 -3.30
C ILE A 124 -5.65 -16.67 -4.56
N VAL A 125 -4.83 -15.62 -4.56
CA VAL A 125 -4.01 -15.22 -5.72
C VAL A 125 -3.07 -16.37 -6.11
N LEU A 126 -2.39 -16.99 -5.15
CA LEU A 126 -1.48 -18.09 -5.46
C LEU A 126 -2.21 -19.30 -6.04
N ASN A 127 -3.37 -19.70 -5.49
CA ASN A 127 -4.15 -20.81 -6.06
C ASN A 127 -4.80 -20.48 -7.42
N LEU A 128 -4.93 -19.18 -7.76
CA LEU A 128 -5.27 -18.75 -9.12
C LEU A 128 -4.07 -18.80 -10.08
N LEU A 129 -2.84 -18.63 -9.61
CA LEU A 129 -1.64 -18.70 -10.43
C LEU A 129 -1.10 -20.12 -10.58
N PHE A 130 -1.33 -20.99 -9.59
CA PHE A 130 -0.81 -22.35 -9.54
C PHE A 130 -1.94 -23.38 -9.38
N PRO A 131 -2.74 -23.64 -10.44
CA PRO A 131 -3.85 -24.59 -10.36
C PRO A 131 -3.41 -26.03 -10.11
N GLU A 132 -2.27 -26.44 -10.68
CA GLU A 132 -1.80 -27.84 -10.65
C GLU A 132 -0.75 -28.09 -9.56
N ASP A 133 -0.03 -27.05 -9.11
CA ASP A 133 1.06 -27.16 -8.13
C ASP A 133 0.94 -26.08 -7.04
N PRO A 134 0.03 -26.27 -6.07
CA PRO A 134 -0.24 -25.24 -5.07
C PRO A 134 1.01 -24.94 -4.24
N PRO A 135 1.26 -23.66 -3.92
CA PRO A 135 2.49 -23.19 -3.30
C PRO A 135 2.83 -23.99 -2.03
N ALA A 136 4.11 -24.33 -1.86
CA ALA A 136 4.59 -24.99 -0.65
C ALA A 136 4.39 -24.12 0.61
N SER A 137 4.62 -22.81 0.47
CA SER A 137 4.40 -21.82 1.51
C SER A 137 4.13 -20.43 0.92
N ILE A 138 3.17 -19.69 1.48
CA ILE A 138 2.91 -18.29 1.11
C ILE A 138 4.16 -17.43 1.33
N GLY A 139 4.88 -17.63 2.44
CA GLY A 139 6.03 -16.79 2.80
C GLY A 139 7.22 -16.95 1.85
N GLU A 140 7.33 -18.11 1.18
CA GLU A 140 8.40 -18.39 0.22
C GLU A 140 8.08 -17.83 -1.17
N ILE A 141 6.81 -17.90 -1.59
CA ILE A 141 6.41 -17.51 -2.95
C ILE A 141 5.95 -16.04 -3.02
N SER A 142 5.49 -15.48 -1.91
CA SER A 142 5.00 -14.10 -1.83
C SER A 142 5.69 -13.30 -0.72
N PRO A 143 6.90 -12.79 -0.98
CA PRO A 143 7.70 -12.10 0.04
C PRO A 143 7.08 -10.77 0.47
N TRP A 144 7.37 -10.37 1.71
CA TRP A 144 7.04 -9.05 2.24
C TRP A 144 8.25 -8.14 2.07
N LEU A 145 8.27 -7.37 0.98
CA LEU A 145 9.52 -6.77 0.50
C LEU A 145 10.13 -5.76 1.48
N GLU A 146 9.30 -4.95 2.14
CA GLU A 146 9.76 -3.95 3.11
C GLU A 146 10.03 -4.50 4.53
N MET A 147 9.89 -5.80 4.76
CA MET A 147 10.19 -6.40 6.07
C MET A 147 11.69 -6.29 6.38
N THR A 148 12.04 -5.53 7.42
CA THR A 148 13.43 -5.29 7.84
C THR A 148 14.19 -6.58 8.12
N ALA A 149 13.51 -7.59 8.68
CA ALA A 149 14.12 -8.87 9.07
C ALA A 149 14.49 -9.80 7.91
N GLN A 150 13.97 -9.56 6.71
CA GLN A 150 14.31 -10.36 5.53
C GLN A 150 15.54 -9.77 4.83
N PRO A 151 16.55 -10.57 4.47
CA PRO A 151 17.70 -10.08 3.71
C PRO A 151 17.27 -9.61 2.31
N LEU A 152 17.35 -8.31 2.05
CA LEU A 152 16.82 -7.71 0.82
C LEU A 152 17.46 -8.30 -0.45
N ASP A 153 18.78 -8.44 -0.48
CA ASP A 153 19.48 -8.95 -1.67
C ASP A 153 19.03 -10.37 -2.03
N ALA A 154 18.91 -11.26 -1.03
CA ALA A 154 18.41 -12.62 -1.25
C ALA A 154 16.94 -12.64 -1.72
N THR A 155 16.10 -11.74 -1.18
CA THR A 155 14.71 -11.59 -1.62
C THR A 155 14.62 -11.11 -3.07
N LEU A 156 15.41 -10.10 -3.45
CA LEU A 156 15.44 -9.57 -4.82
C LEU A 156 15.99 -10.61 -5.80
N ASP A 157 17.07 -11.32 -5.45
CA ASP A 157 17.62 -12.40 -6.27
C ASP A 157 16.62 -13.53 -6.53
N ALA A 158 15.83 -13.90 -5.50
CA ALA A 158 14.78 -14.90 -5.64
C ALA A 158 13.64 -14.41 -6.56
N LEU A 159 13.20 -13.16 -6.39
CA LEU A 159 12.21 -12.52 -7.26
C LEU A 159 12.71 -12.44 -8.71
N GLU A 160 13.99 -12.18 -8.93
CA GLU A 160 14.56 -12.10 -10.28
C GLU A 160 14.64 -13.48 -10.96
N LYS A 161 14.94 -14.54 -10.21
CA LYS A 161 14.96 -15.92 -10.74
C LYS A 161 13.56 -16.52 -10.95
N THR A 162 12.52 -15.83 -10.50
CA THR A 162 11.15 -16.33 -10.60
C THR A 162 10.67 -16.30 -12.05
N ALA A 163 10.33 -17.46 -12.61
CA ALA A 163 9.82 -17.59 -13.98
C ALA A 163 8.30 -17.38 -14.09
N HIS A 164 7.55 -17.67 -13.02
CA HIS A 164 6.12 -17.43 -12.98
C HIS A 164 5.81 -15.96 -12.68
N ARG A 165 4.54 -15.58 -12.84
CA ARG A 165 4.05 -14.25 -12.43
C ARG A 165 4.29 -14.04 -10.93
N ARG A 166 4.95 -12.93 -10.55
CA ARG A 166 5.36 -12.69 -9.15
C ARG A 166 4.21 -12.12 -8.33
N VAL A 167 4.19 -12.45 -7.04
CA VAL A 167 3.22 -11.92 -6.07
C VAL A 167 4.00 -11.31 -4.92
N ILE A 168 3.94 -10.00 -4.74
CA ILE A 168 4.70 -9.30 -3.70
C ILE A 168 3.72 -8.74 -2.67
N LYS A 169 4.04 -8.91 -1.39
CA LYS A 169 3.25 -8.38 -0.29
C LYS A 169 3.80 -7.03 0.16
N THR A 170 2.89 -6.12 0.47
CA THR A 170 3.20 -4.89 1.20
C THR A 170 2.13 -4.55 2.24
N HIS A 171 2.57 -3.85 3.28
CA HIS A 171 1.77 -3.18 4.29
C HIS A 171 1.89 -1.65 4.24
N LEU A 172 2.58 -1.11 3.24
CA LEU A 172 2.76 0.33 3.09
C LEU A 172 1.48 1.03 2.61
N PRO A 173 1.13 2.18 3.22
CA PRO A 173 0.22 3.14 2.62
C PRO A 173 0.73 3.59 1.24
N LEU A 174 -0.18 4.04 0.36
CA LEU A 174 0.17 4.35 -1.03
C LEU A 174 1.12 5.56 -1.14
N ASP A 175 1.07 6.48 -0.18
CA ASP A 175 1.98 7.62 -0.10
C ASP A 175 3.41 7.25 0.37
N GLY A 176 3.66 5.98 0.69
CA GLY A 176 4.96 5.40 1.05
C GLY A 176 5.45 4.31 0.10
N LEU A 177 4.67 3.96 -0.91
CA LEU A 177 4.99 2.90 -1.88
C LEU A 177 5.23 3.51 -3.26
N ARG A 178 6.37 3.18 -3.88
CA ARG A 178 6.59 3.51 -5.30
C ARG A 178 5.51 2.84 -6.14
N TYR A 179 4.76 3.63 -6.89
CA TYR A 179 3.70 3.13 -7.75
C TYR A 179 4.26 2.60 -9.09
N PHE A 180 3.74 1.46 -9.53
CA PHE A 180 4.14 0.72 -10.72
C PHE A 180 2.92 0.53 -11.63
N PRO A 181 2.76 1.35 -12.69
CA PRO A 181 1.63 1.23 -13.61
C PRO A 181 1.47 -0.15 -14.26
N GLU A 182 2.57 -0.90 -14.38
CA GLU A 182 2.64 -2.23 -14.98
C GLU A 182 2.18 -3.37 -14.06
N ALA A 183 2.06 -3.09 -12.75
CA ALA A 183 1.62 -4.04 -11.73
C ALA A 183 0.09 -3.99 -11.53
N ARG A 184 -0.46 -5.06 -10.96
CA ARG A 184 -1.85 -5.15 -10.48
C ARG A 184 -1.86 -5.16 -8.96
N TYR A 185 -2.61 -4.26 -8.35
CA TYR A 185 -2.71 -4.08 -6.91
C TYR A 185 -4.02 -4.66 -6.38
N ILE A 186 -3.95 -5.43 -5.30
CA ILE A 186 -5.14 -5.91 -4.59
C ILE A 186 -5.11 -5.40 -3.16
N ILE A 187 -6.13 -4.62 -2.80
CA ILE A 187 -6.29 -3.96 -1.52
C ILE A 187 -7.46 -4.63 -0.80
N ILE A 188 -7.24 -5.08 0.43
CA ILE A 188 -8.32 -5.61 1.29
C ILE A 188 -8.69 -4.62 2.39
N GLY A 189 -9.96 -4.22 2.40
CA GLY A 189 -10.58 -3.49 3.50
C GLY A 189 -11.15 -4.43 4.57
N ARG A 190 -11.07 -3.99 5.82
CA ARG A 190 -11.69 -4.65 6.98
C ARG A 190 -11.99 -3.59 8.04
N ASP A 191 -13.11 -3.72 8.74
CA ASP A 191 -13.48 -2.83 9.85
C ASP A 191 -12.31 -2.65 10.84
N GLY A 192 -11.92 -1.39 11.09
CA GLY A 192 -10.80 -1.04 11.95
C GLY A 192 -10.93 -1.61 13.37
N ARG A 193 -12.15 -1.75 13.89
CA ARG A 193 -12.40 -2.37 15.20
C ARG A 193 -12.04 -3.85 15.22
N ASP A 194 -12.35 -4.58 14.15
CA ASP A 194 -11.96 -5.99 14.00
C ASP A 194 -10.46 -6.15 13.71
N VAL A 195 -9.86 -5.21 12.98
CA VAL A 195 -8.40 -5.13 12.75
C VAL A 195 -7.67 -4.98 14.08
N ALA A 196 -8.06 -4.02 14.93
CA ALA A 196 -7.45 -3.80 16.24
C ALA A 196 -7.54 -5.05 17.13
N MET A 197 -8.72 -5.66 17.23
CA MET A 197 -8.93 -6.92 17.96
C MET A 197 -8.03 -8.05 17.45
N SER A 198 -7.89 -8.17 16.12
CA SER A 198 -7.03 -9.19 15.51
C SER A 198 -5.54 -8.90 15.68
N LEU A 199 -5.15 -7.62 15.70
CA LEU A 199 -3.77 -7.17 15.89
C LEU A 199 -3.32 -7.38 17.31
N TRP A 200 -4.13 -7.01 18.30
CA TRP A 200 -3.82 -7.27 19.70
C TRP A 200 -3.60 -8.75 19.99
N ALA A 201 -4.49 -9.63 19.51
CA ALA A 201 -4.36 -11.06 19.71
C ALA A 201 -3.05 -11.62 19.10
N PHE A 202 -2.68 -11.14 17.91
CA PHE A 202 -1.45 -11.52 17.23
C PHE A 202 -0.20 -11.00 17.93
N TYR A 203 -0.24 -9.75 18.40
CA TYR A 203 0.86 -9.06 19.05
C TYR A 203 1.16 -9.61 20.46
N ARG A 204 0.12 -10.02 21.20
CA ARG A 204 0.26 -10.68 22.52
C ARG A 204 1.03 -12.00 22.42
N ASP A 205 0.95 -12.67 21.28
CA ASP A 205 1.62 -13.93 21.02
C ASP A 205 3.09 -13.76 20.60
N PHE A 206 3.62 -12.54 20.48
CA PHE A 206 5.04 -12.33 20.15
C PHE A 206 5.93 -12.91 21.25
N SER A 207 6.87 -13.78 20.87
CA SER A 207 7.91 -14.30 21.76
C SER A 207 9.05 -13.30 21.94
N ASP A 208 9.92 -13.49 22.94
CA ASP A 208 11.07 -12.59 23.13
C ASP A 208 12.01 -12.59 21.91
N GLU A 209 12.16 -13.73 21.26
CA GLU A 209 12.93 -13.87 20.02
C GLU A 209 12.34 -13.04 18.87
N MET A 210 11.02 -12.84 18.83
CA MET A 210 10.39 -11.92 17.86
C MET A 210 10.83 -10.48 18.10
N TYR A 211 10.83 -10.02 19.36
CA TYR A 211 11.25 -8.67 19.71
C TYR A 211 12.73 -8.45 19.43
N GLU A 212 13.58 -9.40 19.82
CA GLU A 212 15.01 -9.35 19.54
C GLU A 212 15.29 -9.32 18.03
N MET A 213 14.63 -10.18 17.26
CA MET A 213 14.80 -10.22 15.81
C MET A 213 14.43 -8.89 15.14
N LEU A 214 13.29 -8.30 15.50
CA LEU A 214 12.86 -7.00 14.97
C LEU A 214 13.80 -5.87 15.38
N TYR A 215 14.25 -5.85 16.64
CA TYR A 215 15.21 -4.86 17.09
C TYR A 215 16.56 -5.01 16.37
N HIS A 216 17.05 -6.23 16.19
CA HIS A 216 18.31 -6.47 15.50
C HIS A 216 18.27 -6.04 14.04
N SER A 217 17.14 -6.24 13.35
CA SER A 217 16.98 -5.87 11.93
C SER A 217 16.74 -4.38 11.71
N SER A 218 16.00 -3.71 12.59
CA SER A 218 15.56 -2.32 12.40
C SER A 218 16.30 -1.29 13.26
N LYS A 219 16.90 -1.72 14.39
CA LYS A 219 17.38 -0.87 15.49
C LYS A 219 16.30 0.02 16.12
N VAL A 220 15.03 -0.37 15.98
CA VAL A 220 13.87 0.34 16.51
C VAL A 220 13.11 -0.60 17.45
N ASP A 221 12.92 -0.15 18.69
CA ASP A 221 12.18 -0.92 19.68
C ASP A 221 10.69 -0.98 19.35
N LEU A 222 10.13 -2.18 19.36
CA LEU A 222 8.69 -2.39 19.46
C LEU A 222 8.34 -2.45 20.96
N PRO A 223 7.47 -1.55 21.48
CA PRO A 223 6.95 -1.65 22.86
C PRO A 223 6.40 -3.05 23.15
N ARG A 224 6.27 -3.46 24.42
CA ARG A 224 5.61 -4.74 24.73
C ARG A 224 4.09 -4.62 24.61
N CYS A 225 3.46 -5.70 24.17
CA CYS A 225 2.01 -5.76 24.06
C CYS A 225 1.34 -5.53 25.42
N PRO A 226 0.39 -4.60 25.53
CA PRO A 226 -0.44 -4.47 26.72
C PRO A 226 -1.20 -5.77 27.01
N GLU A 227 -1.27 -6.15 28.28
CA GLU A 227 -1.96 -7.37 28.72
C GLU A 227 -3.47 -7.29 28.51
N LYS A 228 -4.02 -6.07 28.58
CA LYS A 228 -5.44 -5.77 28.43
C LYS A 228 -5.73 -5.15 27.07
N PHE A 229 -6.83 -5.58 26.45
CA PHE A 229 -7.21 -5.08 25.14
C PHE A 229 -7.57 -3.60 25.18
N GLU A 230 -8.18 -3.13 26.27
CA GLU A 230 -8.62 -1.74 26.44
C GLU A 230 -7.43 -0.76 26.44
N GLU A 231 -6.30 -1.17 27.04
CA GLU A 231 -5.06 -0.38 27.05
C GLU A 231 -4.44 -0.31 25.65
N PHE A 232 -4.40 -1.45 24.95
CA PHE A 232 -3.98 -1.50 23.55
C PHE A 232 -4.88 -0.64 22.67
N TRP A 233 -6.19 -0.78 22.82
CA TRP A 233 -7.20 -0.08 22.03
C TRP A 233 -7.07 1.43 22.14
N ARG A 234 -6.97 1.96 23.36
CA ARG A 234 -6.81 3.40 23.60
C ARG A 234 -5.59 3.96 22.87
N ALA A 235 -4.46 3.26 22.93
CA ALA A 235 -3.25 3.68 22.21
C ALA A 235 -3.44 3.55 20.69
N TRP A 236 -3.98 2.42 20.23
CA TRP A 236 -4.19 2.13 18.82
C TRP A 236 -5.13 3.13 18.14
N VAL A 237 -6.22 3.55 18.79
CA VAL A 237 -7.22 4.43 18.16
C VAL A 237 -6.87 5.92 18.22
N SER A 238 -5.93 6.32 19.09
CA SER A 238 -5.67 7.74 19.39
C SER A 238 -4.28 8.23 19.00
N ARG A 239 -3.37 7.32 18.64
CA ARG A 239 -1.97 7.62 18.40
C ARG A 239 -1.45 6.89 17.16
N GLY A 240 -0.73 7.61 16.31
CA GLY A 240 0.09 7.04 15.25
C GLY A 240 1.50 6.68 15.70
N TRP A 241 2.13 5.74 15.00
CA TRP A 241 3.58 5.52 15.14
C TRP A 241 4.36 6.67 14.51
N PHE A 242 3.95 7.06 13.30
CA PHE A 242 4.51 8.20 12.60
C PHE A 242 3.76 9.49 12.95
N ALA A 243 4.44 10.64 12.93
CA ALA A 243 3.85 11.92 13.33
C ALA A 243 2.67 12.39 12.45
N TRP A 244 2.51 11.81 11.27
CA TRP A 244 1.41 12.09 10.34
C TRP A 244 0.25 11.10 10.44
N GLU A 245 0.38 10.07 11.27
CA GLU A 245 -0.66 9.08 11.53
C GLU A 245 -1.42 9.43 12.82
N GLN A 246 -2.67 9.00 12.92
CA GLN A 246 -3.57 9.31 14.04
C GLN A 246 -4.13 8.06 14.74
N ASP A 247 -3.75 6.88 14.27
CA ASP A 247 -4.12 5.55 14.77
C ASP A 247 -3.00 4.54 14.45
N GLY A 248 -3.15 3.31 14.92
CA GLY A 248 -2.28 2.18 14.60
C GLY A 248 -1.24 1.84 15.65
N TYR A 249 -0.92 2.76 16.59
CA TYR A 249 0.17 2.56 17.55
C TYR A 249 0.00 1.26 18.37
N PRO A 250 1.08 0.47 18.58
CA PRO A 250 2.48 0.72 18.23
C PRO A 250 2.89 0.25 16.83
N PHE A 251 1.94 -0.06 15.95
CA PHE A 251 2.18 -0.34 14.53
C PHE A 251 1.85 0.90 13.68
N TRP A 252 1.85 0.74 12.36
CA TRP A 252 1.42 1.77 11.43
C TRP A 252 -0.12 1.86 11.35
N SER A 253 -0.60 2.99 10.86
CA SER A 253 -2.02 3.33 10.80
C SER A 253 -2.80 2.42 9.85
N HIS A 254 -3.98 2.00 10.30
CA HIS A 254 -4.94 1.31 9.46
C HIS A 254 -5.78 2.31 8.67
N LEU A 255 -6.22 3.40 9.31
CA LEU A 255 -7.11 4.38 8.68
C LEU A 255 -6.37 5.16 7.59
N HIS A 256 -5.16 5.64 7.85
CA HIS A 256 -4.31 6.34 6.87
C HIS A 256 -3.94 5.43 5.70
N PHE A 257 -3.59 4.17 5.98
CA PHE A 257 -3.40 3.16 4.94
C PHE A 257 -4.62 3.12 4.03
N MET A 258 -5.82 2.93 4.57
CA MET A 258 -7.03 2.80 3.77
C MET A 258 -7.33 4.07 2.97
N GLN A 259 -7.20 5.24 3.59
CA GLN A 259 -7.46 6.52 2.92
C GLN A 259 -6.52 6.76 1.73
N THR A 260 -5.21 6.54 1.89
CA THR A 260 -4.24 6.77 0.80
C THR A 260 -4.51 5.91 -0.43
N TRP A 261 -4.88 4.64 -0.23
CA TRP A 261 -5.29 3.77 -1.33
C TRP A 261 -6.66 4.16 -1.90
N TRP A 262 -7.59 4.60 -1.04
CA TRP A 262 -8.95 4.96 -1.44
C TRP A 262 -9.00 6.12 -2.44
N GLU A 263 -8.07 7.07 -2.35
CA GLU A 263 -7.96 8.19 -3.30
C GLU A 263 -7.75 7.72 -4.75
N PHE A 264 -7.16 6.53 -4.93
CA PHE A 264 -6.85 5.95 -6.24
C PHE A 264 -7.72 4.74 -6.57
N ARG A 265 -8.83 4.53 -5.84
CA ARG A 265 -9.75 3.39 -6.02
C ARG A 265 -10.34 3.22 -7.42
N HIS A 266 -10.33 4.27 -8.23
CA HIS A 266 -10.81 4.27 -9.60
C HIS A 266 -9.73 3.87 -10.63
N SER A 267 -8.50 3.60 -10.20
CA SER A 267 -7.42 3.20 -11.10
C SER A 267 -7.63 1.76 -11.59
N ASP A 268 -7.54 1.53 -12.89
CA ASP A 268 -7.81 0.21 -13.52
C ASP A 268 -6.93 -0.93 -12.99
N ASN A 269 -5.75 -0.61 -12.47
CA ASN A 269 -4.82 -1.58 -11.90
C ASN A 269 -4.89 -1.69 -10.37
N ILE A 270 -5.89 -1.09 -9.72
CA ILE A 270 -6.15 -1.19 -8.28
C ILE A 270 -7.51 -1.86 -8.07
N LEU A 271 -7.51 -3.05 -7.48
CA LEU A 271 -8.73 -3.75 -7.06
C LEU A 271 -8.91 -3.67 -5.55
N PHE A 272 -10.05 -3.14 -5.12
CA PHE A 272 -10.52 -3.27 -3.76
C PHE A 272 -11.42 -4.50 -3.56
N VAL A 273 -11.09 -5.28 -2.54
CA VAL A 273 -11.93 -6.35 -1.99
C VAL A 273 -12.18 -6.07 -0.51
N HIS A 274 -13.26 -6.60 0.04
CA HIS A 274 -13.61 -6.37 1.44
C HIS A 274 -13.79 -7.69 2.19
N PHE A 275 -13.27 -7.75 3.42
CA PHE A 275 -13.30 -8.96 4.24
C PHE A 275 -14.73 -9.48 4.47
N ASN A 276 -15.69 -8.59 4.79
CA ASN A 276 -17.10 -8.99 4.98
C ASN A 276 -17.73 -9.52 3.69
N ASP A 277 -17.36 -9.00 2.52
CA ASP A 277 -17.95 -9.44 1.27
C ASP A 277 -17.39 -10.79 0.85
N MET A 278 -16.10 -11.02 1.11
CA MET A 278 -15.47 -12.32 0.93
C MET A 278 -16.06 -13.39 1.85
N LEU A 279 -16.45 -13.03 3.08
CA LEU A 279 -17.17 -13.95 3.97
C LEU A 279 -18.56 -14.30 3.43
N LYS A 280 -19.28 -13.32 2.87
CA LYS A 280 -20.63 -13.51 2.32
C LYS A 280 -20.63 -14.31 1.01
N ASN A 281 -19.70 -14.01 0.10
CA ASN A 281 -19.61 -14.62 -1.22
C ASN A 281 -18.16 -14.76 -1.67
N LEU A 282 -17.49 -15.79 -1.17
CA LEU A 282 -16.08 -16.05 -1.47
C LEU A 282 -15.86 -16.39 -2.96
N GLU A 283 -16.75 -17.16 -3.59
CA GLU A 283 -16.66 -17.49 -5.01
C GLU A 283 -16.79 -16.25 -5.92
N GLY A 284 -17.63 -15.29 -5.54
CA GLY A 284 -17.70 -14.00 -6.22
C GLY A 284 -16.39 -13.21 -6.11
N ALA A 285 -15.79 -13.17 -4.93
CA ALA A 285 -14.52 -12.48 -4.69
C ALA A 285 -13.35 -13.13 -5.46
N VAL A 286 -13.15 -14.44 -5.28
CA VAL A 286 -12.94 -15.42 -6.36
C VAL A 286 -12.69 -14.86 -7.77
N ARG A 287 -13.81 -14.81 -8.49
CA ARG A 287 -13.93 -14.39 -9.89
C ARG A 287 -13.51 -12.94 -10.11
N ARG A 288 -13.81 -12.03 -9.19
CA ARG A 288 -13.39 -10.62 -9.29
C ARG A 288 -11.87 -10.49 -9.29
N ILE A 289 -11.18 -11.20 -8.39
CA ILE A 289 -9.72 -11.22 -8.33
C ILE A 289 -9.16 -11.84 -9.62
N ALA A 290 -9.68 -12.96 -10.08
CA ALA A 290 -9.22 -13.59 -11.32
C ALA A 290 -9.40 -12.68 -12.54
N ALA A 291 -10.55 -12.00 -12.67
CA ALA A 291 -10.81 -11.04 -13.74
C ALA A 291 -9.82 -9.86 -13.71
N HIS A 292 -9.57 -9.28 -12.54
CA HIS A 292 -8.58 -8.20 -12.38
C HIS A 292 -7.16 -8.64 -12.75
N LEU A 293 -6.84 -9.91 -12.48
CA LEU A 293 -5.57 -10.52 -12.87
C LEU A 293 -5.57 -11.03 -14.31
N SER A 294 -6.66 -10.88 -15.08
CA SER A 294 -6.79 -11.41 -16.44
C SER A 294 -6.54 -12.92 -16.52
N ILE A 295 -7.02 -13.67 -15.52
CA ILE A 295 -6.95 -15.13 -15.45
C ILE A 295 -8.31 -15.69 -15.87
N ASP A 296 -8.32 -16.52 -16.92
CA ASP A 296 -9.51 -17.28 -17.27
C ASP A 296 -9.82 -18.32 -16.19
N LEU A 297 -11.06 -18.30 -15.70
CA LEU A 297 -11.46 -19.04 -14.53
C LEU A 297 -12.83 -19.69 -14.76
N SER A 298 -12.81 -21.01 -14.98
CA SER A 298 -14.03 -21.81 -15.08
C SER A 298 -14.83 -21.77 -13.77
N PRO A 299 -16.16 -21.97 -13.83
CA PRO A 299 -16.99 -22.04 -12.63
C PRO A 299 -16.54 -23.09 -11.61
N GLU A 300 -16.09 -24.24 -12.08
CA GLU A 300 -15.59 -25.35 -11.27
C GLU A 300 -14.33 -24.93 -10.51
N ARG A 301 -13.41 -24.26 -11.20
CA ARG A 301 -12.16 -23.78 -10.60
C ARG A 301 -12.41 -22.64 -9.62
N ALA A 302 -13.36 -21.75 -9.90
CA ALA A 302 -13.79 -20.71 -8.95
C ALA A 302 -14.32 -21.33 -7.64
N ARG A 303 -15.22 -22.32 -7.74
CA ARG A 303 -15.73 -23.08 -6.58
C ARG A 303 -14.61 -23.76 -5.81
N HIS A 304 -13.68 -24.39 -6.52
CA HIS A 304 -12.54 -25.08 -5.90
C HIS A 304 -11.65 -24.12 -5.10
N VAL A 305 -11.18 -23.03 -5.73
CA VAL A 305 -10.32 -22.04 -5.09
C VAL A 305 -11.02 -21.39 -3.89
N ALA A 306 -12.32 -21.10 -4.00
CA ALA A 306 -13.12 -20.61 -2.88
C ALA A 306 -13.16 -21.63 -1.73
N GLY A 307 -13.44 -22.91 -2.02
CA GLY A 307 -13.51 -23.97 -1.01
C GLY A 307 -12.21 -24.13 -0.20
N ILE A 308 -11.07 -24.16 -0.89
CA ILE A 308 -9.75 -24.28 -0.22
C ILE A 308 -9.31 -23.00 0.49
N SER A 309 -9.94 -21.86 0.17
CA SER A 309 -9.69 -20.55 0.77
C SER A 309 -10.65 -20.20 1.92
N THR A 310 -11.48 -21.14 2.36
CA THR A 310 -12.28 -20.96 3.58
C THR A 310 -11.39 -20.88 4.82
N PHE A 311 -11.84 -20.16 5.86
CA PHE A 311 -11.07 -20.02 7.11
C PHE A 311 -10.67 -21.39 7.69
N ASP A 312 -11.61 -22.33 7.77
CA ASP A 312 -11.35 -23.66 8.32
C ASP A 312 -10.36 -24.46 7.45
N SER A 313 -10.46 -24.35 6.12
CA SER A 313 -9.51 -25.00 5.22
C SER A 313 -8.10 -24.43 5.39
N MET A 314 -7.97 -23.10 5.39
CA MET A 314 -6.67 -22.45 5.58
C MET A 314 -6.06 -22.72 6.95
N LYS A 315 -6.90 -22.77 8.00
CA LYS A 315 -6.49 -23.11 9.37
C LYS A 315 -6.08 -24.58 9.51
N ARG A 316 -6.59 -25.50 8.70
CA ARG A 316 -6.06 -26.88 8.64
C ARG A 316 -4.71 -26.95 7.91
N ASN A 317 -4.42 -26.00 7.03
CA ASN A 317 -3.23 -25.95 6.18
C ASN A 317 -2.19 -24.93 6.65
N VAL A 318 -2.06 -24.70 7.96
CA VAL A 318 -1.22 -23.61 8.51
C VAL A 318 0.24 -23.66 8.05
N LYS A 319 0.80 -24.85 7.80
CA LYS A 319 2.17 -24.98 7.29
C LYS A 319 2.37 -24.26 5.95
N LYS A 320 1.35 -24.27 5.09
CA LYS A 320 1.36 -23.61 3.78
C LYS A 320 0.93 -22.15 3.87
N THR A 321 0.01 -21.82 4.78
CA THR A 321 -0.63 -20.51 4.84
C THR A 321 0.05 -19.54 5.81
N ASN A 322 0.91 -20.01 6.71
CA ASN A 322 1.59 -19.12 7.65
C ASN A 322 2.74 -18.37 6.95
N ALA A 323 2.65 -17.04 6.94
CA ALA A 323 3.67 -16.17 6.36
C ALA A 323 4.77 -15.78 7.38
N ILE A 324 4.69 -16.29 8.61
CA ILE A 324 5.60 -15.96 9.71
C ILE A 324 6.27 -17.25 10.21
N PRO A 325 7.60 -17.25 10.47
CA PRO A 325 8.28 -18.42 11.01
C PRO A 325 7.60 -18.95 12.28
N SER A 326 7.46 -20.27 12.40
CA SER A 326 6.75 -20.92 13.51
C SER A 326 7.33 -20.64 14.90
N LYS A 327 8.61 -20.25 14.97
CA LYS A 327 9.36 -20.06 16.23
C LYS A 327 9.19 -18.68 16.89
N VAL A 328 8.61 -17.70 16.20
CA VAL A 328 8.51 -16.31 16.71
C VAL A 328 7.14 -15.97 17.31
N LEU A 329 6.23 -16.95 17.39
CA LEU A 329 4.93 -16.82 18.05
C LEU A 329 4.83 -17.86 19.17
N LYS A 330 4.45 -17.44 20.38
CA LYS A 330 4.30 -18.28 21.58
C LYS A 330 3.33 -19.46 21.36
N GLY A 331 2.28 -19.26 20.58
CA GLY A 331 1.29 -20.29 20.21
C GLY A 331 1.64 -21.11 18.97
N GLY A 332 2.84 -20.93 18.40
CA GLY A 332 3.23 -21.50 17.12
C GLY A 332 2.34 -21.03 15.96
N PRO A 333 2.31 -21.75 14.82
CA PRO A 333 1.53 -21.36 13.65
C PRO A 333 0.02 -21.24 13.91
N ALA A 334 -0.51 -22.00 14.88
CA ALA A 334 -1.94 -21.99 15.21
C ALA A 334 -2.42 -20.65 15.82
N GLY A 335 -1.54 -19.92 16.51
CA GLY A 335 -1.84 -18.59 17.06
C GLY A 335 -2.05 -17.50 15.98
N PHE A 336 -1.56 -17.74 14.75
CA PHE A 336 -1.73 -16.81 13.64
C PHE A 336 -3.20 -16.65 13.21
N PHE A 337 -3.99 -17.73 13.30
CA PHE A 337 -5.42 -17.77 12.99
C PHE A 337 -6.27 -17.72 14.26
N HIS A 338 -6.61 -16.50 14.70
CA HIS A 338 -7.42 -16.30 15.90
C HIS A 338 -8.89 -16.74 15.68
N LYS A 339 -9.69 -15.91 15.00
CA LYS A 339 -11.09 -16.21 14.63
C LYS A 339 -11.41 -15.53 13.29
N GLY A 340 -11.90 -16.27 12.31
CA GLY A 340 -12.24 -15.78 10.96
C GLY A 340 -13.55 -15.02 10.87
N THR A 341 -13.97 -14.37 11.96
CA THR A 341 -15.26 -13.69 12.10
C THR A 341 -15.08 -12.21 12.47
N ASN A 342 -16.04 -11.38 12.03
CA ASN A 342 -16.09 -9.94 12.27
C ASN A 342 -17.26 -9.58 13.20
N GLY A 343 -17.21 -8.38 13.80
CA GLY A 343 -18.21 -7.87 14.73
C GLY A 343 -17.99 -8.23 16.20
N ARG A 344 -16.86 -8.88 16.54
CA ARG A 344 -16.56 -9.31 17.92
C ARG A 344 -16.31 -8.13 18.86
N TRP A 345 -15.96 -6.99 18.30
CA TRP A 345 -15.78 -5.75 19.03
C TRP A 345 -17.07 -5.27 19.72
N ARG A 346 -18.26 -5.68 19.26
CA ARG A 346 -19.56 -5.24 19.80
C ARG A 346 -19.78 -5.65 21.25
N GLU A 347 -19.17 -6.74 21.67
CA GLU A 347 -19.27 -7.27 23.04
C GLU A 347 -18.13 -6.80 23.95
N VAL A 348 -17.18 -6.02 23.41
CA VAL A 348 -15.92 -5.67 24.07
C VAL A 348 -15.75 -4.16 24.21
N LEU A 349 -16.03 -3.40 23.15
CA LEU A 349 -15.88 -1.95 23.14
C LEU A 349 -17.07 -1.27 23.81
N THR A 350 -16.77 -0.32 24.68
CA THR A 350 -17.78 0.54 25.33
C THR A 350 -18.24 1.65 24.38
N GLU A 351 -19.32 2.35 24.75
CA GLU A 351 -19.78 3.52 23.98
C GLU A 351 -18.68 4.58 23.86
N HIS A 352 -17.94 4.84 24.95
CA HIS A 352 -16.81 5.77 24.94
C HIS A 352 -15.72 5.36 23.96
N ASP A 353 -15.42 4.07 23.86
CA ASP A 353 -14.46 3.54 22.90
C ASP A 353 -14.93 3.73 21.45
N LEU A 354 -16.24 3.57 21.21
CA LEU A 354 -16.83 3.80 19.90
C LEU A 354 -16.81 5.28 19.52
N GLU A 355 -17.06 6.20 20.45
CA GLU A 355 -16.90 7.64 20.24
C GLU A 355 -15.44 8.03 19.91
N MET A 356 -14.47 7.39 20.55
CA MET A 356 -13.05 7.58 20.21
C MET A 356 -12.76 7.11 18.78
N TYR A 357 -13.29 5.95 18.38
CA TYR A 357 -13.14 5.42 17.03
C TYR A 357 -13.82 6.30 15.98
N GLN A 358 -15.06 6.73 16.21
CA GLN A 358 -15.77 7.63 15.31
C GLN A 358 -14.99 8.94 15.09
N ARG A 359 -14.39 9.50 16.15
CA ARG A 359 -13.52 10.68 16.04
C ARG A 359 -12.23 10.40 15.26
N ALA A 360 -11.63 9.22 15.41
CA ALA A 360 -10.47 8.84 14.61
C ALA A 360 -10.83 8.69 13.12
N VAL A 361 -11.91 7.96 12.83
CA VAL A 361 -12.44 7.78 11.47
C VAL A 361 -12.75 9.12 10.81
N ALA A 362 -13.50 10.00 11.46
CA ALA A 362 -13.87 11.30 10.91
C ALA A 362 -12.69 12.24 10.65
N ARG A 363 -11.55 12.06 11.35
CA ARG A 363 -10.33 12.85 11.14
C ARG A 363 -9.51 12.37 9.94
N VAL A 364 -9.59 11.08 9.59
CA VAL A 364 -8.65 10.44 8.66
C VAL A 364 -9.34 10.01 7.37
N LEU A 365 -10.54 9.44 7.45
CA LEU A 365 -11.23 8.85 6.31
C LEU A 365 -12.24 9.83 5.71
N SER A 366 -12.32 9.83 4.38
CA SER A 366 -13.50 10.38 3.69
C SER A 366 -14.76 9.60 4.09
N PRO A 367 -15.96 10.24 4.09
CA PRO A 367 -17.20 9.56 4.49
C PRO A 367 -17.49 8.26 3.72
N ASP A 368 -17.21 8.23 2.42
CA ASP A 368 -17.40 7.04 1.59
C ASP A 368 -16.38 5.94 1.91
N CYS A 369 -15.12 6.30 2.15
CA CYS A 369 -14.10 5.34 2.60
C CYS A 369 -14.48 4.75 3.95
N ALA A 370 -14.92 5.57 4.90
CA ALA A 370 -15.34 5.12 6.23
C ALA A 370 -16.51 4.14 6.13
N LYS A 371 -17.55 4.51 5.37
CA LYS A 371 -18.73 3.66 5.16
C LYS A 371 -18.36 2.32 4.54
N TRP A 372 -17.53 2.32 3.50
CA TRP A 372 -17.08 1.09 2.85
C TRP A 372 -16.17 0.25 3.74
N LEU A 373 -15.23 0.85 4.46
CA LEU A 373 -14.29 0.13 5.31
C LEU A 373 -14.99 -0.61 6.47
N GLU A 374 -16.07 -0.05 7.00
CA GLU A 374 -16.81 -0.70 8.09
C GLU A 374 -17.76 -1.79 7.60
N ASN A 375 -18.35 -1.62 6.41
CA ASN A 375 -19.49 -2.44 5.97
C ASN A 375 -19.18 -3.37 4.78
N GLY A 376 -18.18 -3.02 3.98
CA GLY A 376 -17.99 -3.54 2.62
C GLY A 376 -19.03 -3.00 1.66
N GLY A 377 -19.28 -3.76 0.61
CA GLY A 377 -20.20 -3.41 -0.46
C GLY A 377 -19.47 -2.97 -1.73
N GLU A 378 -20.28 -2.64 -2.74
CA GLU A 378 -19.77 -2.14 -4.01
C GLU A 378 -19.19 -0.73 -3.84
N ILE A 379 -18.08 -0.49 -4.53
CA ILE A 379 -17.50 0.84 -4.66
C ILE A 379 -18.11 1.43 -5.93
N ALA A 380 -18.81 2.55 -5.79
CA ALA A 380 -19.33 3.27 -6.95
C ALA A 380 -18.15 3.69 -7.84
N VAL A 381 -18.15 3.22 -9.08
CA VAL A 381 -17.26 3.73 -10.13
C VAL A 381 -17.86 5.06 -10.55
N GLY A 382 -17.16 6.15 -10.25
CA GLY A 382 -17.62 7.52 -10.52
C GLY A 382 -17.65 7.86 -11.99
#